data_AF-A0A969V0A7-F1
#
_entry.id   AF-A0A969V0A7-F1
#
_cell.length_a   1.000
_cell.length_b   1.000
_cell.length_c   1.000
_cell.angle_alpha   90.00
_cell.angle_beta   90.00
_cell.angle_gamma   90.00
#
_symmetry.space_group_name_H-M   'P 1'
#
loop_
_entity.id
_entity.type
_entity.pdbx_description
1 polymer ?
#
loop_
_entity_poly.entity_id
_entity_poly.type
_entity_poly.pdbx_seq_one_letter_code
_entity_poly.pdbx_strand_id
1 'polypeptide(L)'
;MLPAKFPNLLVNGATGIAVGMATNIPPHNLSDVIDACLRVLNNPAVELEDLIDIVKAPDFPTAGIIYGIDGVRDGYRTGRGRCIMRARTHFEDLEKGNRQAIIIDELPYQVNKANLLIRIGELVRDKKLEGVSDLRDESDNRSARCY
;
A
#
# COMPACT_ATOMS: atom_id res chain seq x y z
N MET A 1 23.69 14.20 12.68
CA MET A 1 22.36 13.67 13.09
C MET A 1 21.51 14.84 13.55
N LEU A 2 20.27 14.93 13.08
CA LEU A 2 19.31 15.91 13.61
C LEU A 2 18.71 15.35 14.91
N PRO A 3 18.43 16.18 15.92
CA PRO A 3 17.67 15.75 17.09
C PRO A 3 16.25 15.39 16.67
N ALA A 4 15.99 14.09 16.50
CA ALA A 4 14.70 13.57 16.11
C ALA A 4 13.79 13.49 17.34
N LYS A 5 12.72 14.30 17.36
CA LYS A 5 11.69 14.27 18.42
C LYS A 5 10.71 13.11 18.27
N PHE A 6 10.68 12.48 17.10
CA PHE A 6 9.83 11.35 16.79
C PHE A 6 10.60 10.36 15.89
N PRO A 7 10.22 9.07 15.89
CA PRO A 7 10.93 8.01 15.15
C PRO A 7 10.67 8.09 13.64
N ASN A 8 11.31 9.06 12.98
CA ASN A 8 11.09 9.38 11.57
C ASN A 8 11.35 8.21 10.61
N LEU A 9 12.29 7.32 10.94
CA LEU A 9 12.65 6.18 10.10
C LEU A 9 11.48 5.22 9.88
N LEU A 10 10.68 4.97 10.92
CA LEU A 10 9.54 4.06 10.84
C LEU A 10 8.30 4.75 10.31
N VAL A 11 8.11 6.02 10.68
CA VAL A 11 6.94 6.82 10.28
C VAL A 11 6.93 7.07 8.78
N ASN A 12 8.04 7.59 8.23
CA ASN A 12 8.11 7.90 6.80
C ASN A 12 8.66 6.75 5.95
N GLY A 13 9.27 5.74 6.59
CA GLY A 13 9.99 4.71 5.89
C GLY A 13 11.31 5.20 5.30
N ALA A 14 12.02 4.29 4.64
CA ALA A 14 13.26 4.59 3.94
C ALA A 14 13.49 3.59 2.82
N THR A 15 13.76 4.10 1.62
CA THR A 15 14.15 3.32 0.45
C THR A 15 15.56 3.72 0.03
N GLY A 16 16.46 2.75 -0.10
CA GLY A 16 17.84 3.02 -0.50
C GLY A 16 18.50 1.79 -1.12
N ILE A 17 19.32 2.04 -2.13
CA ILE A 17 20.15 1.02 -2.78
C ILE A 17 21.60 1.49 -2.66
N ALA A 18 22.44 0.63 -2.09
CA ALA A 18 23.88 0.81 -1.99
C ALA A 18 24.59 -0.39 -2.62
N VAL A 19 25.92 -0.32 -2.74
CA VAL A 19 26.69 -1.40 -3.37
C VAL A 19 26.57 -2.68 -2.52
N GLY A 20 25.82 -3.66 -3.02
CA GLY A 20 25.58 -4.95 -2.36
C GLY A 20 24.47 -4.96 -1.30
N MET A 21 23.75 -3.85 -1.09
CA MET A 21 22.68 -3.76 -0.09
C MET A 21 21.47 -2.98 -0.63
N ALA A 22 20.27 -3.45 -0.30
CA ALA A 22 19.03 -2.75 -0.60
C ALA A 22 18.15 -2.73 0.65
N THR A 23 17.57 -1.58 0.94
CA THR A 23 16.67 -1.35 2.06
C THR A 23 15.39 -0.75 1.54
N ASN A 24 14.26 -1.31 1.97
CA ASN A 24 12.94 -0.77 1.74
C ASN A 24 12.11 -0.95 3.01
N ILE A 25 11.91 0.14 3.74
CA ILE A 25 11.12 0.20 4.96
C ILE A 25 9.83 0.95 4.61
N PRO A 26 8.65 0.31 4.75
CA PRO A 26 7.38 0.98 4.48
C PRO A 26 7.04 1.99 5.59
N PRO A 27 6.22 3.00 5.27
CA PRO A 27 5.72 3.96 6.26
C PRO A 27 4.76 3.30 7.27
N HIS A 28 4.69 3.87 8.47
CA HIS A 28 3.83 3.41 9.55
C HIS A 28 3.12 4.59 10.19
N ASN A 29 1.99 4.31 10.84
CA ASN A 29 1.25 5.32 11.56
C ASN A 29 2.06 5.87 12.74
N LEU A 30 2.06 7.20 12.89
CA LEU A 30 2.81 7.87 13.96
C LEU A 30 2.33 7.44 15.35
N SER A 31 1.02 7.29 15.54
CA SER A 31 0.45 6.92 16.83
C SER A 31 0.88 5.50 17.23
N ASP A 32 0.74 4.53 16.34
CA ASP A 32 1.12 3.14 16.61
C ASP A 32 2.61 3.00 16.95
N VAL A 33 3.48 3.74 16.23
CA VAL A 33 4.92 3.72 16.49
C VAL A 33 5.26 4.36 17.83
N ILE A 34 4.61 5.48 18.19
CA ILE A 34 4.80 6.11 19.51
C ILE A 34 4.34 5.16 20.62
N ASP A 35 3.19 4.52 20.47
CA ASP A 35 2.64 3.58 21.45
C ASP A 35 3.57 2.37 21.62
N ALA A 36 4.13 1.84 20.53
CA ALA A 36 5.14 0.79 20.58
C ALA A 36 6.41 1.27 21.31
N CYS A 37 6.89 2.49 21.05
CA CYS A 37 8.03 3.06 21.77
C CYS A 37 7.75 3.22 23.28
N LEU A 38 6.56 3.70 23.65
CA LEU A 38 6.14 3.81 25.05
C LEU A 38 6.04 2.44 25.73
N ARG A 39 5.59 1.41 25.01
CA ARG A 39 5.54 0.03 25.51
C ARG A 39 6.92 -0.52 25.82
N VAL A 40 7.88 -0.32 24.92
CA VAL A 40 9.29 -0.71 25.13
C VAL A 40 9.92 0.09 26.29
N LEU A 41 9.59 1.37 26.41
CA LEU A 41 10.08 2.22 27.50
C LEU A 41 9.57 1.72 28.87
N ASN A 42 8.31 1.31 28.96
CA ASN A 42 7.70 0.80 30.19
C ASN A 42 8.14 -0.64 30.51
N ASN A 43 8.36 -1.47 29.50
CA ASN A 43 8.87 -2.83 29.67
C ASN A 43 9.95 -3.14 28.62
N PRO A 44 11.23 -3.05 28.99
CA PRO A 44 12.34 -3.35 28.09
C PRO A 44 12.40 -4.82 27.63
N ALA A 45 11.77 -5.73 28.37
CA ALA A 45 11.68 -7.16 28.04
C ALA A 45 10.37 -7.52 27.31
N VAL A 46 9.74 -6.55 26.63
CA VAL A 46 8.54 -6.81 25.83
C VAL A 46 8.87 -7.76 24.68
N GLU A 47 8.02 -8.75 24.49
CA GLU A 47 8.12 -9.71 23.40
C GLU A 47 7.74 -9.07 22.07
N LEU A 48 8.30 -9.60 20.98
CA LEU A 48 8.05 -9.05 19.64
C LEU A 48 6.57 -9.15 19.24
N GLU A 49 5.86 -10.19 19.68
CA GLU A 49 4.44 -10.38 19.34
C GLU A 49 3.56 -9.26 19.94
N ASP A 50 3.85 -8.83 21.17
CA ASP A 50 3.17 -7.70 21.82
C ASP A 50 3.36 -6.39 21.05
N LEU A 51 4.52 -6.21 20.39
CA LEU A 51 4.79 -5.03 19.56
C LEU A 51 4.09 -5.11 18.21
N ILE A 52 3.98 -6.31 17.63
CA ILE A 52 3.23 -6.57 16.40
C ILE A 52 1.73 -6.32 16.61
N ASP A 53 1.20 -6.58 17.80
CA ASP A 53 -0.21 -6.30 18.12
C ASP A 53 -0.53 -4.80 18.18
N ILE A 54 0.47 -3.96 18.49
CA ILE A 54 0.38 -2.50 18.42
C ILE A 54 0.57 -2.05 16.95
N VAL A 55 1.68 -2.43 16.33
CA VAL A 55 2.02 -2.09 14.94
C VAL A 55 1.64 -3.26 14.03
N LYS A 56 0.34 -3.38 13.76
CA LYS A 56 -0.22 -4.53 13.03
C LYS A 56 0.23 -4.61 11.57
N ALA A 57 0.28 -3.46 10.92
CA ALA A 57 0.62 -3.34 9.51
C ALA A 57 1.20 -1.95 9.20
N PRO A 58 1.96 -1.83 8.10
CA PRO A 58 2.37 -0.54 7.56
C PRO A 58 1.15 0.29 7.13
N ASP A 59 1.27 1.60 7.23
CA ASP A 59 0.22 2.55 6.87
C ASP A 59 0.67 3.35 5.65
N PHE A 60 -0.05 3.20 4.54
CA PHE A 60 0.31 3.81 3.26
C PHE A 60 -0.55 5.06 3.01
N PRO A 61 0.05 6.16 2.53
CA PRO A 61 -0.68 7.43 2.32
C PRO A 61 -1.74 7.35 1.22
N THR A 62 -1.63 6.36 0.32
CA THR A 62 -2.54 6.14 -0.81
C THR A 62 -3.77 5.29 -0.45
N ALA A 63 -3.94 4.93 0.83
CA ALA A 63 -4.89 3.91 1.25
C ALA A 63 -4.69 2.60 0.44
N GLY A 64 -5.71 1.76 0.37
CA GLY A 64 -5.66 0.45 -0.27
C GLY A 64 -5.82 -0.71 0.72
N ILE A 65 -5.81 -1.92 0.16
CA ILE A 65 -6.07 -3.15 0.92
C ILE A 65 -4.77 -3.95 0.97
N ILE A 66 -4.23 -4.12 2.18
CA ILE A 66 -3.13 -5.05 2.42
C ILE A 66 -3.69 -6.47 2.41
N TYR A 67 -3.18 -7.30 1.50
CA TYR A 67 -3.56 -8.68 1.35
C TYR A 67 -2.48 -9.59 1.94
N GLY A 68 -2.86 -10.36 2.95
CA GLY A 68 -1.96 -11.26 3.67
C GLY A 68 -1.12 -10.53 4.72
N ILE A 69 -1.49 -10.71 5.99
CA ILE A 69 -0.81 -10.11 7.15
C ILE A 69 0.43 -10.95 7.53
N ASP A 70 0.46 -12.24 7.18
CA ASP A 70 1.55 -13.15 7.52
C ASP A 70 2.90 -12.69 6.95
N GLY A 71 2.91 -12.22 5.69
CA GLY A 71 4.13 -11.72 5.05
C GLY A 71 4.67 -10.43 5.68
N VAL A 72 3.81 -9.65 6.33
CA VAL A 72 4.19 -8.47 7.10
C VAL A 72 4.76 -8.88 8.46
N ARG A 73 4.10 -9.82 9.15
CA ARG A 73 4.58 -10.39 10.43
C ARG A 73 5.95 -11.05 10.30
N ASP A 74 6.17 -11.83 9.24
CA ASP A 74 7.47 -12.41 8.92
C ASP A 74 8.52 -11.33 8.65
N GLY A 75 8.11 -10.22 8.02
CA GLY A 75 8.92 -9.02 7.84
C GLY A 75 9.37 -8.41 9.15
N TYR A 76 8.49 -8.29 10.15
CA TYR A 76 8.85 -7.78 11.48
C TYR A 76 9.78 -8.72 12.25
N ARG A 77 9.64 -10.05 12.07
CA ARG A 77 10.50 -11.06 12.74
C ARG A 77 11.89 -11.18 12.13
N THR A 78 11.97 -11.20 10.81
CA THR A 78 13.22 -11.54 10.09
C THR A 78 13.88 -10.34 9.41
N GLY A 79 13.19 -9.20 9.35
CA GLY A 79 13.59 -8.04 8.56
C GLY A 79 13.34 -8.20 7.05
N ARG A 80 12.78 -9.34 6.61
CA ARG A 80 12.45 -9.61 5.20
C ARG A 80 11.04 -10.16 5.09
N GLY A 81 10.17 -9.39 4.46
CA GLY A 81 8.77 -9.75 4.26
C GLY A 81 8.27 -9.31 2.90
N ARG A 82 7.08 -9.80 2.53
CA ARG A 82 6.35 -9.32 1.35
C ARG A 82 5.01 -8.81 1.82
N CYS A 83 4.73 -7.55 1.49
CA CYS A 83 3.42 -6.95 1.65
C CYS A 83 2.78 -6.86 0.26
N ILE A 84 1.64 -7.52 0.06
CA ILE A 84 0.89 -7.43 -1.19
C ILE A 84 -0.20 -6.39 -0.98
N MET A 85 -0.21 -5.38 -1.85
CA MET A 85 -1.24 -4.35 -1.84
C MET A 85 -2.17 -4.51 -3.03
N ARG A 86 -3.47 -4.40 -2.76
CA ARG A 86 -4.53 -4.46 -3.76
C ARG A 86 -5.26 -3.12 -3.83
N ALA A 87 -5.55 -2.69 -5.06
CA ALA A 87 -6.42 -1.55 -5.32
C ALA A 87 -7.83 -1.81 -4.78
N ARG A 88 -8.50 -0.77 -4.26
CA ARG A 88 -9.92 -0.85 -3.92
C ARG A 88 -10.72 -0.64 -5.20
N THR A 89 -11.57 -1.60 -5.50
CA THR A 89 -12.41 -1.58 -6.70
C THR A 89 -13.83 -1.96 -6.34
N HIS A 90 -14.81 -1.31 -6.96
CA HIS A 90 -16.21 -1.71 -6.89
C HIS A 90 -16.80 -1.82 -8.30
N PHE A 91 -17.94 -2.50 -8.39
CA PHE A 91 -18.66 -2.70 -9.65
C PHE A 91 -19.92 -1.84 -9.63
N GLU A 92 -20.17 -1.12 -10.72
CA GLU A 92 -21.41 -0.40 -10.95
C GLU A 92 -22.10 -0.95 -12.21
N ASP A 93 -23.41 -1.21 -12.10
CA ASP A 93 -24.22 -1.62 -13.24
C ASP A 93 -24.70 -0.37 -14.00
N LEU A 94 -24.41 -0.29 -15.30
CA LEU A 94 -24.86 0.82 -16.13
C LEU A 94 -26.34 0.62 -16.49
N GLU A 95 -27.20 1.61 -16.19
CA GLU A 95 -28.66 1.53 -16.41
C GLU A 95 -29.07 1.28 -17.87
N LYS A 96 -28.19 1.55 -18.84
CA LYS A 96 -28.46 1.37 -20.27
C LYS A 96 -27.65 0.23 -20.87
N GLY A 97 -28.16 -0.98 -20.67
CA GLY A 97 -27.63 -2.21 -21.23
C GLY A 97 -26.78 -2.96 -20.23
N ASN A 98 -26.79 -4.28 -20.34
CA ASN A 98 -26.22 -5.28 -19.42
C ASN A 98 -24.67 -5.22 -19.31
N ARG A 99 -24.12 -4.02 -19.05
CA ARG A 99 -22.70 -3.68 -19.02
C ARG A 99 -22.35 -3.27 -17.60
N GLN A 100 -21.27 -3.86 -17.09
CA GLN A 100 -20.72 -3.53 -15.78
C GLN A 100 -19.51 -2.62 -15.96
N ALA A 101 -19.44 -1.58 -15.14
CA ALA A 101 -18.27 -0.72 -15.00
C ALA A 101 -17.46 -1.18 -13.78
N ILE A 102 -16.14 -1.27 -13.95
CA ILE A 102 -15.21 -1.54 -12.84
C ILE A 102 -14.61 -0.21 -12.45
N ILE A 103 -14.94 0.26 -11.25
CA ILE A 103 -14.45 1.54 -10.76
C ILE A 103 -13.32 1.28 -9.78
N ILE A 104 -12.18 1.91 -10.03
CA ILE A 104 -11.01 1.89 -9.15
C ILE A 104 -11.05 3.15 -8.29
N ASP A 105 -11.26 3.00 -6.98
CA ASP A 105 -11.34 4.11 -6.01
C ASP A 105 -9.96 4.51 -5.46
N GLU A 106 -9.11 3.51 -5.20
CA GLU A 106 -7.82 3.69 -4.53
C GLU A 106 -6.76 2.88 -5.25
N LEU A 107 -5.64 3.52 -5.57
CA LEU A 107 -4.49 2.89 -6.20
C LEU A 107 -3.45 2.49 -5.15
N PRO A 108 -2.71 1.37 -5.37
CA PRO A 108 -1.63 0.98 -4.47
C PRO A 108 -0.51 2.02 -4.43
N TYR A 109 0.24 2.01 -3.32
CA TYR A 109 1.38 2.88 -3.10
C TYR A 109 2.42 2.77 -4.23
N GLN A 110 2.97 3.92 -4.65
CA GLN A 110 3.95 4.05 -5.74
C GLN A 110 3.45 3.61 -7.12
N VAL A 111 2.14 3.49 -7.35
CA VAL A 111 1.59 3.24 -8.69
C VAL A 111 1.25 4.55 -9.38
N ASN A 112 1.83 4.77 -10.57
CA ASN A 112 1.44 5.88 -11.44
C ASN A 112 0.21 5.49 -12.26
N LYS A 113 -0.86 6.27 -12.11
CA LYS A 113 -2.14 6.05 -12.80
C LYS A 113 -2.04 6.08 -14.33
N ALA A 114 -1.28 7.02 -14.92
CA ALA A 114 -1.13 7.11 -16.36
C ALA A 114 -0.45 5.85 -16.93
N ASN A 115 0.60 5.38 -16.25
CA ASN A 115 1.29 4.14 -16.63
C ASN A 115 0.38 2.91 -16.48
N LEU A 116 -0.50 2.89 -15.47
CA LEU A 116 -1.47 1.81 -15.30
C LEU A 116 -2.47 1.77 -16.46
N LEU A 117 -3.01 2.92 -16.86
CA LEU A 117 -3.95 3.00 -18.00
C LEU A 117 -3.31 2.59 -19.32
N ILE A 118 -2.08 3.06 -19.59
CA ILE A 118 -1.32 2.67 -20.80
C ILE A 118 -1.14 1.15 -20.83
N ARG A 119 -0.73 0.56 -19.70
CA ARG A 119 -0.46 -0.88 -19.62
C ARG A 119 -1.73 -1.72 -19.75
N ILE A 120 -2.88 -1.25 -19.25
CA ILE A 120 -4.18 -1.90 -19.49
C ILE A 120 -4.54 -1.80 -20.97
N GLY A 121 -4.38 -0.62 -21.60
CA GLY A 121 -4.64 -0.43 -23.03
C GLY A 121 -3.79 -1.34 -23.93
N GLU A 122 -2.51 -1.52 -23.60
CA GLU A 122 -1.62 -2.46 -24.28
C GLU A 122 -2.12 -3.91 -24.15
N LEU A 123 -2.52 -4.34 -22.95
CA LEU A 123 -3.02 -5.69 -22.72
C LEU A 123 -4.35 -5.99 -23.44
N VAL A 124 -5.21 -4.98 -23.58
CA VAL A 124 -6.46 -5.06 -24.38
C VAL A 124 -6.13 -5.17 -25.87
N ARG A 125 -5.17 -4.37 -26.37
CA ARG A 125 -4.72 -4.41 -27.77
C ARG A 125 -4.05 -5.74 -28.14
N ASP A 126 -3.27 -6.30 -27.21
CA ASP A 126 -2.61 -7.61 -27.34
C ASP A 126 -3.59 -8.79 -27.17
N LYS A 127 -4.89 -8.53 -26.96
CA LYS A 127 -5.93 -9.54 -26.68
C LYS A 127 -5.61 -10.47 -25.51
N LYS A 128 -4.81 -10.00 -24.55
CA LYS A 128 -4.56 -10.72 -23.29
C LYS A 128 -5.68 -10.47 -22.27
N LEU A 129 -6.33 -9.31 -22.35
CA LEU A 129 -7.53 -8.96 -21.60
C LEU A 129 -8.71 -8.88 -22.56
N GLU A 130 -9.65 -9.81 -22.41
CA GLU A 130 -10.92 -9.83 -23.14
C GLU A 130 -12.04 -9.24 -22.28
N GLY A 131 -13.06 -8.65 -22.90
CA GLY A 131 -14.23 -8.10 -22.20
C GLY A 131 -14.16 -6.62 -21.80
N VAL A 132 -13.02 -5.95 -22.01
CA VAL A 132 -12.88 -4.50 -21.82
C VAL A 132 -13.32 -3.77 -23.08
N SER A 133 -14.36 -2.94 -22.97
CA SER A 133 -14.96 -2.23 -24.12
C SER A 133 -14.42 -0.81 -24.28
N ASP A 134 -14.24 -0.10 -23.16
CA ASP A 134 -13.76 1.28 -23.11
C ASP A 134 -12.96 1.46 -21.82
N LEU A 135 -12.00 2.37 -21.81
CA LEU A 135 -11.16 2.70 -20.65
C LEU A 135 -11.18 4.23 -20.50
N ARG A 136 -11.67 4.73 -19.37
CA ARG A 136 -11.82 6.18 -19.14
C ARG A 136 -11.30 6.61 -17.80
N ASP A 137 -10.62 7.74 -17.81
CA ASP A 137 -10.16 8.40 -16.61
C ASP A 137 -11.11 9.55 -16.24
N GLU A 138 -11.84 9.40 -15.13
CA GLU A 138 -12.72 10.46 -14.57
C GLU A 138 -12.20 10.98 -13.22
N SER A 139 -10.89 10.94 -13.00
CA SER A 139 -10.35 11.42 -11.73
C SER A 139 -10.46 12.95 -11.64
N ASP A 140 -11.20 13.40 -10.65
CA ASP A 140 -11.28 14.81 -10.27
C ASP A 140 -10.31 15.08 -9.10
N ASN A 141 -10.02 16.36 -8.81
CA ASN A 141 -8.97 16.83 -7.87
C ASN A 141 -9.09 16.31 -6.42
N ARG A 142 -10.12 15.52 -6.09
CA ARG A 142 -10.38 14.91 -4.77
C ARG A 142 -10.52 13.38 -4.78
N SER A 143 -10.57 12.73 -5.93
CA SER A 143 -10.84 11.28 -6.03
C SER A 143 -10.21 10.69 -7.29
N ALA A 144 -9.38 9.66 -7.12
CA ALA A 144 -8.91 8.85 -8.24
C ALA A 144 -10.06 7.94 -8.67
N ARG A 145 -10.73 8.24 -9.79
CA ARG A 145 -11.75 7.39 -10.40
C ARG A 145 -11.29 7.00 -11.79
N CYS A 146 -11.18 5.70 -12.04
CA CYS A 146 -10.91 5.14 -13.36
C CYS A 146 -11.99 4.10 -13.69
N TYR A 147 -12.49 4.14 -14.92
CA TYR A 147 -13.34 3.15 -15.58
C TYR A 147 -12.53 2.29 -16.54
#